data_AF-A0A7T5UP41-F1
#
_entry.id   AF-A0A7T5UP41-F1
#
_cell.length_a   1.000
_cell.length_b   1.000
_cell.length_c   1.000
_cell.angle_alpha   90.00
_cell.angle_beta   90.00
_cell.angle_gamma   90.00
#
_symmetry.space_group_name_H-M   'P 1'
#
loop_
_entity.id
_entity.type
_entity.pdbx_description
1 polymer ?
#
loop_
_entity_poly.entity_id
_entity_poly.type
_entity_poly.pdbx_seq_one_letter_code
_entity_poly.pdbx_strand_id
1 'polypeptide(L)'
;MNIEIKSPEEAEMKKFLEERHDAEAKRILRFLNMPDLSRAEGSPLKEIVERASKVNSLEGFDVIQIPEIIPTNILFDLFNMPPGHPARSKSDTYYIGDDYVLRTHDTVFWYYYLNYPEIKERIANKEILGVICYGKVYRKDEIDRSHMNVFHQFGGLHIGPDDKKTITPEDLKNTLSEVARSIFGDVNFRFYDHNFPYTDPSFEMEAEINGQWMEMLGSGMARKSVLANFGLTGYHGWAFGFGLERLAMASMSLPDIRLLWSEDPRIKKQLRLGNKYIPVSKYPPITRDISFVADKNFIPNNYFDLLRDLGLPAGKAGGDLIEEVGLIDKYENAEKFGEAKTSYAYRIVFRSNERTLTSGEVDEIMSKIYSETAKQFKAELR
;
A
#
# COMPACT_ATOMS: atom_id res chain seq x y z
N MET A 1 22.73 11.42 1.89
CA MET A 1 23.34 10.07 2.02
C MET A 1 22.36 9.02 1.52
N ASN A 2 22.84 7.86 1.07
CA ASN A 2 21.99 6.70 0.78
C ASN A 2 22.18 5.68 1.92
N ILE A 3 21.13 5.42 2.69
CA ILE A 3 21.13 4.57 3.88
C ILE A 3 20.33 3.31 3.55
N GLU A 4 20.93 2.14 3.73
CA GLU A 4 20.25 0.85 3.61
C GLU A 4 20.30 0.11 4.95
N ILE A 5 19.14 -0.09 5.56
CA ILE A 5 19.02 -0.76 6.85
C ILE A 5 18.96 -2.26 6.65
N LYS A 6 19.97 -2.97 7.13
CA LYS A 6 19.97 -4.43 7.21
C LYS A 6 19.33 -4.86 8.53
N SER A 7 18.26 -5.66 8.47
CA SER A 7 17.61 -6.23 9.66
C SER A 7 17.84 -7.74 9.73
N PRO A 8 18.64 -8.22 10.70
CA PRO A 8 18.72 -9.64 11.02
C PRO A 8 17.35 -10.24 11.37
N GLU A 9 16.49 -9.47 12.02
CA GLU A 9 15.13 -9.90 12.42
C GLU A 9 14.26 -10.17 11.19
N GLU A 10 14.30 -9.32 10.16
CA GLU A 10 13.60 -9.60 8.90
C GLU A 10 14.10 -10.91 8.25
N ALA A 11 15.42 -11.13 8.25
CA ALA A 11 15.99 -12.36 7.69
C ALA A 11 15.56 -13.61 8.46
N GLU A 12 15.42 -13.52 9.78
CA GLU A 12 14.88 -14.58 10.64
C GLU A 12 13.40 -14.83 10.36
N MET A 13 12.59 -13.76 10.27
CA MET A 13 11.16 -13.88 9.96
C MET A 13 10.90 -14.46 8.57
N LYS A 14 11.76 -14.16 7.58
CA LYS A 14 11.71 -14.80 6.27
C LYS A 14 11.93 -16.31 6.36
N LYS A 15 12.93 -16.78 7.13
CA LYS A 15 13.16 -18.21 7.37
C LYS A 15 11.98 -18.87 8.10
N PHE A 16 11.46 -18.21 9.13
CA PHE A 16 10.27 -18.69 9.85
C PHE A 16 9.07 -18.88 8.93
N LEU A 17 8.86 -17.98 7.96
CA LEU A 17 7.81 -18.12 6.95
C LEU A 17 8.08 -19.27 5.97
N GLU A 18 9.34 -19.51 5.58
CA GLU A 18 9.72 -20.62 4.68
C GLU A 18 9.45 -22.01 5.29
N GLU A 19 9.57 -22.13 6.63
CA GLU A 19 9.25 -23.35 7.38
C GLU A 19 7.74 -23.58 7.50
N ARG A 20 6.91 -22.55 7.30
CA ARG A 20 5.45 -22.63 7.31
C ARG A 20 4.90 -23.00 5.94
N HIS A 21 3.99 -23.96 5.89
CA HIS A 21 3.39 -24.46 4.64
C HIS A 21 1.92 -24.08 4.46
N ASP A 22 1.36 -23.28 5.35
CA ASP A 22 0.01 -22.75 5.27
C ASP A 22 -0.14 -21.67 4.18
N ALA A 23 -1.39 -21.33 3.85
CA ALA A 23 -1.71 -20.40 2.77
C ALA A 23 -1.22 -18.97 3.05
N GLU A 24 -1.28 -18.52 4.31
CA GLU A 24 -0.86 -17.18 4.70
C GLU A 24 0.66 -17.01 4.55
N ALA A 25 1.45 -17.99 5.02
CA ALA A 25 2.91 -17.95 4.87
C ALA A 25 3.33 -17.91 3.39
N LYS A 26 2.72 -18.76 2.55
CA LYS A 26 2.96 -18.77 1.09
C LYS A 26 2.61 -17.43 0.44
N ARG A 27 1.50 -16.81 0.87
CA ARG A 27 1.05 -15.50 0.37
C ARG A 27 2.04 -14.40 0.75
N ILE A 28 2.44 -14.33 2.02
CA ILE A 28 3.41 -13.34 2.52
C ILE A 28 4.75 -13.48 1.80
N LEU A 29 5.28 -14.71 1.66
CA LEU A 29 6.51 -14.95 0.91
C LEU A 29 6.39 -14.51 -0.55
N ARG A 30 5.26 -14.77 -1.21
CA ARG A 30 5.01 -14.28 -2.57
C ARG A 30 5.08 -12.75 -2.63
N PHE A 31 4.42 -12.05 -1.72
CA PHE A 31 4.42 -10.58 -1.66
C PHE A 31 5.83 -10.00 -1.43
N LEU A 32 6.60 -10.58 -0.51
CA LEU A 32 7.99 -10.20 -0.27
C LEU A 32 8.86 -10.40 -1.52
N ASN A 33 8.60 -11.45 -2.30
CA ASN A 33 9.31 -11.76 -3.55
C ASN A 33 8.83 -10.97 -4.77
N MET A 34 7.73 -10.20 -4.68
CA MET A 34 7.31 -9.32 -5.76
C MET A 34 8.37 -8.21 -5.99
N PRO A 35 8.62 -7.82 -7.25
CA PRO A 35 9.58 -6.77 -7.55
C PRO A 35 9.09 -5.44 -6.98
N ASP A 36 10.03 -4.63 -6.50
CA ASP A 36 9.76 -3.25 -6.10
C ASP A 36 9.70 -2.35 -7.34
N LEU A 37 8.49 -1.99 -7.76
CA LEU A 37 8.26 -1.18 -8.95
C LEU A 37 8.77 0.26 -8.79
N SER A 38 8.95 0.75 -7.56
CA SER A 38 9.58 2.07 -7.32
C SER A 38 11.09 2.07 -7.58
N ARG A 39 11.69 0.88 -7.74
CA ARG A 39 13.11 0.66 -8.05
C ARG A 39 13.35 -0.07 -9.37
N ALA A 40 12.31 -0.65 -9.97
CA ALA A 40 12.44 -1.45 -11.20
C ALA A 40 12.69 -0.60 -12.45
N GLU A 41 13.62 -1.05 -13.31
CA GLU A 41 13.92 -0.37 -14.57
C GLU A 41 12.71 -0.31 -15.50
N GLY A 42 12.51 0.86 -16.11
CA GLY A 42 11.40 1.12 -17.02
C GLY A 42 10.03 1.22 -16.35
N SER A 43 9.94 1.11 -15.03
CA SER A 43 8.71 1.31 -14.28
C SER A 43 8.35 2.80 -14.19
N PRO A 44 7.07 3.17 -14.40
CA PRO A 44 6.62 4.55 -14.19
C PRO A 44 6.70 4.96 -12.71
N LEU A 45 6.69 4.01 -11.76
CA LEU A 45 6.80 4.32 -10.33
C LEU A 45 8.23 4.76 -9.97
N LYS A 46 9.24 4.12 -10.57
CA LYS A 46 10.63 4.57 -10.47
C LYS A 46 10.80 5.96 -11.07
N GLU A 47 10.18 6.21 -12.22
CA GLU A 47 10.20 7.55 -12.85
C GLU A 47 9.58 8.62 -11.95
N ILE A 48 8.48 8.32 -11.25
CA ILE A 48 7.88 9.24 -10.25
C ILE A 48 8.89 9.55 -9.15
N VAL A 49 9.53 8.54 -8.56
CA VAL A 49 10.53 8.74 -7.50
C VAL A 49 11.69 9.60 -8.00
N GLU A 50 12.19 9.36 -9.21
CA GLU A 50 13.28 10.13 -9.80
C GLU A 50 12.92 11.61 -10.05
N ARG A 51 11.67 11.90 -10.42
CA ARG A 51 11.19 13.28 -10.59
C ARG A 51 10.94 13.96 -9.24
N ALA A 52 10.22 13.28 -8.34
CA ALA A 52 9.85 13.79 -7.04
C ALA A 52 11.08 14.07 -6.16
N SER A 53 12.07 13.17 -6.14
CA SER A 53 13.30 13.33 -5.34
C SER A 53 14.21 14.49 -5.79
N LYS A 54 14.00 15.05 -6.99
CA LYS A 54 14.82 16.13 -7.57
C LYS A 54 14.17 17.52 -7.46
N VAL A 55 13.02 17.64 -6.79
CA VAL A 55 12.43 18.96 -6.55
C VAL A 55 13.28 19.76 -5.57
N ASN A 56 13.26 21.09 -5.70
CA ASN A 56 14.12 21.98 -4.93
C ASN A 56 13.94 21.81 -3.42
N SER A 57 12.70 21.63 -2.96
CA SER A 57 12.40 21.48 -1.53
C SER A 57 12.96 20.19 -0.90
N LEU A 58 13.34 19.20 -1.72
CA LEU A 58 13.94 17.93 -1.28
C LEU A 58 15.44 17.85 -1.58
N GLU A 59 16.05 18.95 -2.06
CA GLU A 59 17.48 18.99 -2.33
C GLU A 59 18.29 18.68 -1.07
N GLY A 60 19.28 17.80 -1.20
CA GLY A 60 20.16 17.40 -0.10
C GLY A 60 19.53 16.45 0.92
N PHE A 61 18.29 15.98 0.70
CA PHE A 61 17.69 14.96 1.58
C PHE A 61 18.46 13.64 1.48
N ASP A 62 18.56 12.96 2.61
CA ASP A 62 19.00 11.57 2.65
C ASP A 62 17.95 10.67 1.98
N VAL A 63 18.38 9.53 1.48
CA VAL A 63 17.51 8.47 0.97
C VAL A 63 17.68 7.26 1.86
N ILE A 64 16.59 6.75 2.44
CA ILE A 64 16.62 5.57 3.31
C ILE A 64 15.81 4.42 2.71
N GLN A 65 16.37 3.22 2.77
CA GLN A 65 15.68 1.96 2.54
C GLN A 65 15.62 1.19 3.86
N ILE A 66 14.40 0.84 4.27
CA ILE A 66 14.11 0.15 5.52
C ILE A 66 13.55 -1.26 5.28
N PRO A 67 13.56 -2.15 6.30
CA PRO A 67 12.97 -3.47 6.20
C PRO A 67 11.47 -3.42 5.89
N GLU A 68 10.96 -4.49 5.30
CA GLU A 68 9.56 -4.70 4.96
C GLU A 68 8.80 -5.43 6.08
N ILE A 69 9.49 -6.29 6.83
CA ILE A 69 8.97 -6.93 8.06
C ILE A 69 9.37 -6.09 9.27
N ILE A 70 8.38 -5.59 10.01
CA ILE A 70 8.57 -4.65 11.11
C ILE A 70 7.93 -5.20 12.40
N PRO A 71 8.60 -5.05 13.56
CA PRO A 71 7.97 -5.29 14.85
C PRO A 71 6.72 -4.44 15.07
N THR A 72 5.65 -5.03 15.63
CA THR A 72 4.37 -4.34 15.85
C THR A 72 4.50 -3.10 16.73
N ASN A 73 5.37 -3.14 17.74
CA ASN A 73 5.63 -1.98 18.58
C ASN A 73 6.28 -0.82 17.81
N ILE A 74 7.15 -1.11 16.86
CA ILE A 74 7.80 -0.10 16.02
C ILE A 74 6.81 0.49 15.03
N LEU A 75 6.01 -0.33 14.34
CA LEU A 75 5.05 0.16 13.35
C LEU A 75 3.91 0.96 13.98
N PHE A 76 3.42 0.51 15.15
CA PHE A 76 2.17 1.02 15.72
C PHE A 76 2.37 1.85 17.00
N ASP A 77 3.07 1.34 18.02
CA ASP A 77 3.16 2.03 19.32
C ASP A 77 3.88 3.36 19.19
N LEU A 78 5.01 3.39 18.48
CA LEU A 78 5.80 4.61 18.28
C LEU A 78 5.05 5.68 17.47
N PHE A 79 4.02 5.29 16.71
CA PHE A 79 3.23 6.16 15.84
C PHE A 79 1.81 6.44 16.38
N ASN A 80 1.62 6.34 17.71
CA ASN A 80 0.34 6.61 18.41
C ASN A 80 -0.84 5.77 17.92
N MET A 81 -0.60 4.53 17.51
CA MET A 81 -1.66 3.58 17.22
C MET A 81 -1.75 2.56 18.36
N PRO A 82 -2.44 2.85 19.48
CA PRO A 82 -2.47 1.96 20.65
C PRO A 82 -3.19 0.62 20.35
N PRO A 83 -3.11 -0.36 21.26
CA PRO A 83 -3.95 -1.58 21.18
C PRO A 83 -5.43 -1.22 20.96
N GLY A 84 -6.07 -1.89 20.01
CA GLY A 84 -7.46 -1.62 19.60
C GLY A 84 -7.61 -0.54 18.51
N HIS A 85 -6.54 0.15 18.10
CA HIS A 85 -6.59 1.05 16.95
C HIS A 85 -6.94 0.27 15.66
N PRO A 86 -7.84 0.78 14.78
CA PRO A 86 -8.28 0.06 13.58
C PRO A 86 -7.13 -0.43 12.69
N ALA A 87 -6.07 0.38 12.53
CA ALA A 87 -4.89 0.00 11.76
C ALA A 87 -4.19 -1.29 12.24
N ARG A 88 -4.40 -1.72 13.49
CA ARG A 88 -3.88 -2.99 14.02
C ARG A 88 -4.74 -4.20 13.67
N SER A 89 -5.91 -4.01 13.08
CA SER A 89 -6.83 -5.11 12.80
C SER A 89 -6.17 -6.17 11.92
N LYS A 90 -6.34 -7.46 12.28
CA LYS A 90 -5.93 -8.59 11.43
C LYS A 90 -6.73 -8.65 10.12
N SER A 91 -7.83 -7.88 10.01
CA SER A 91 -8.56 -7.69 8.75
C SER A 91 -7.80 -6.86 7.74
N ASP A 92 -6.94 -5.94 8.19
CA ASP A 92 -6.36 -4.90 7.32
C ASP A 92 -4.82 -5.03 7.23
N THR A 93 -4.21 -5.75 8.18
CA THR A 93 -2.76 -5.92 8.30
C THR A 93 -2.32 -7.39 8.16
N TYR A 94 -1.20 -7.62 7.49
CA TYR A 94 -0.53 -8.91 7.44
C TYR A 94 0.41 -9.10 8.64
N TYR A 95 0.08 -10.05 9.50
CA TYR A 95 0.87 -10.41 10.67
C TYR A 95 1.76 -11.63 10.39
N ILE A 96 2.92 -11.66 11.03
CA ILE A 96 3.85 -12.79 11.07
C ILE A 96 4.05 -13.13 12.55
N GLY A 97 3.36 -14.18 13.01
CA GLY A 97 3.21 -14.41 14.45
C GLY A 97 2.39 -13.29 15.09
N ASP A 98 2.68 -12.98 16.36
CA ASP A 98 1.97 -11.92 17.10
C ASP A 98 2.77 -10.60 17.17
N ASP A 99 4.09 -10.65 16.94
CA ASP A 99 4.99 -9.53 17.20
C ASP A 99 5.52 -8.83 15.94
N TYR A 100 5.28 -9.39 14.74
CA TYR A 100 5.75 -8.83 13.48
C TYR A 100 4.63 -8.66 12.46
N VAL A 101 4.82 -7.69 11.56
CA VAL A 101 3.89 -7.37 10.48
C VAL A 101 4.66 -7.01 9.21
N LEU A 102 4.03 -7.19 8.05
CA LEU A 102 4.45 -6.45 6.86
C LEU A 102 4.06 -4.98 7.04
N ARG A 103 4.99 -4.05 6.78
CA ARG A 103 4.73 -2.61 6.98
C ARG A 103 3.54 -2.13 6.16
N THR A 104 2.62 -1.42 6.80
CA THR A 104 1.40 -0.89 6.18
C THR A 104 1.57 0.53 5.63
N HIS A 105 2.67 1.19 5.99
CA HIS A 105 3.07 2.51 5.51
C HIS A 105 4.60 2.67 5.63
N ASP A 106 5.17 3.57 4.84
CA ASP A 106 6.61 3.83 4.85
C ASP A 106 7.05 4.75 5.99
N THR A 107 6.17 5.60 6.56
CA THR A 107 6.45 6.52 7.70
C THR A 107 7.25 5.88 8.85
N VAL A 108 7.15 4.56 9.02
CA VAL A 108 7.95 3.79 9.97
C VAL A 108 9.47 3.95 9.80
N PHE A 109 9.92 4.47 8.65
CA PHE A 109 11.31 4.85 8.42
C PHE A 109 11.83 5.86 9.45
N TRP A 110 10.98 6.66 10.10
CA TRP A 110 11.42 7.63 11.12
C TRP A 110 12.18 6.93 12.24
N TYR A 111 11.69 5.76 12.68
CA TYR A 111 12.36 4.97 13.71
C TYR A 111 13.80 4.64 13.29
N TYR A 112 13.97 4.10 12.08
CA TYR A 112 15.28 3.66 11.60
C TYR A 112 16.22 4.83 11.30
N TYR A 113 15.71 5.89 10.67
CA TYR A 113 16.50 7.07 10.32
C TYR A 113 16.98 7.80 11.56
N LEU A 114 16.08 8.10 12.51
CA LEU A 114 16.44 8.81 13.74
C LEU A 114 17.29 7.97 14.68
N ASN A 115 17.30 6.65 14.52
CA ASN A 115 18.19 5.75 15.28
C ASN A 115 19.50 5.41 14.57
N TYR A 116 19.70 5.86 13.33
CA TYR A 116 20.92 5.60 12.57
C TYR A 116 22.11 6.37 13.20
N PRO A 117 23.29 5.75 13.42
CA PRO A 117 24.37 6.35 14.22
C PRO A 117 24.78 7.75 13.76
N GLU A 118 25.02 7.92 12.47
CA GLU A 118 25.43 9.19 11.86
C GLU A 118 24.30 10.25 11.97
N ILE A 119 23.04 9.83 11.99
CA ILE A 119 21.91 10.75 12.21
C ILE A 119 21.83 11.17 13.68
N LYS A 120 22.13 10.28 14.63
CA LYS A 120 22.22 10.65 16.05
C LYS A 120 23.30 11.71 16.31
N GLU A 121 24.43 11.62 15.61
CA GLU A 121 25.47 12.65 15.69
C GLU A 121 24.98 14.00 15.14
N ARG A 122 24.29 14.01 14.00
CA ARG A 122 23.68 15.22 13.43
C ARG A 122 22.60 15.82 14.34
N ILE A 123 21.80 14.97 15.00
CA ILE A 123 20.84 15.41 16.03
C ILE A 123 21.58 16.07 17.20
N ALA A 124 22.66 15.46 17.70
CA ALA A 124 23.46 16.03 18.78
C ALA A 124 24.07 17.39 18.41
N ASN A 125 24.44 17.57 17.14
CA ASN A 125 24.93 18.84 16.58
C ASN A 125 23.81 19.86 16.28
N LYS A 126 22.55 19.52 16.61
CA LYS A 126 21.36 20.34 16.31
C LYS A 126 21.24 20.67 14.82
N GLU A 127 21.49 19.70 13.94
CA GLU A 127 21.34 19.91 12.51
C GLU A 127 19.87 19.82 12.06
N ILE A 128 19.57 20.44 10.92
CA ILE A 128 18.32 20.22 10.20
C ILE A 128 18.47 18.91 9.41
N LEU A 129 17.45 18.07 9.47
CA LEU A 129 17.44 16.76 8.85
C LEU A 129 16.35 16.71 7.78
N GLY A 130 16.66 16.07 6.67
CA GLY A 130 15.74 15.81 5.57
C GLY A 130 16.00 14.40 5.07
N VAL A 131 14.96 13.60 4.92
CA VAL A 131 15.05 12.24 4.40
C VAL A 131 13.82 11.88 3.59
N ILE A 132 14.03 11.12 2.52
CA ILE A 132 12.99 10.45 1.75
C ILE A 132 13.12 8.94 1.89
N CYS A 133 11.97 8.27 1.88
CA CYS A 133 11.86 6.82 1.86
C CYS A 133 10.87 6.44 0.77
N TYR A 134 11.09 5.31 0.11
CA TYR A 134 10.13 4.77 -0.83
C TYR A 134 10.24 3.27 -0.93
N GLY A 135 9.18 2.60 -1.36
CA GLY A 135 9.17 1.15 -1.55
C GLY A 135 7.82 0.52 -1.27
N LYS A 136 7.79 -0.82 -1.33
CA LYS A 136 6.59 -1.61 -1.10
C LYS A 136 6.02 -1.42 0.29
N VAL A 137 4.70 -1.37 0.39
CA VAL A 137 3.90 -1.43 1.62
C VAL A 137 2.73 -2.39 1.38
N TYR A 138 2.17 -2.89 2.48
CA TYR A 138 1.28 -4.04 2.43
C TYR A 138 0.00 -3.79 3.21
N ARG A 139 -1.16 -4.03 2.57
CA ARG A 139 -2.47 -3.93 3.21
C ARG A 139 -3.39 -5.03 2.71
N LYS A 140 -4.28 -5.50 3.58
CA LYS A 140 -5.42 -6.30 3.17
C LYS A 140 -6.55 -5.35 2.80
N ASP A 141 -7.10 -5.53 1.60
CA ASP A 141 -8.03 -4.57 1.02
C ASP A 141 -9.00 -5.27 0.05
N GLU A 142 -10.02 -4.54 -0.41
CA GLU A 142 -10.97 -5.03 -1.40
C GLU A 142 -10.31 -5.39 -2.75
N ILE A 143 -11.03 -6.16 -3.58
CA ILE A 143 -10.63 -6.43 -4.97
C ILE A 143 -11.43 -5.51 -5.88
N ASP A 144 -10.76 -4.47 -6.36
CA ASP A 144 -11.25 -3.57 -7.40
C ASP A 144 -10.08 -3.06 -8.26
N ARG A 145 -10.38 -2.08 -9.11
CA ARG A 145 -9.42 -1.50 -10.08
C ARG A 145 -8.41 -0.55 -9.47
N SER A 146 -8.56 -0.16 -8.21
CA SER A 146 -7.70 0.80 -7.49
C SER A 146 -6.91 0.17 -6.33
N HIS A 147 -7.31 -1.00 -5.83
CA HIS A 147 -6.72 -1.62 -4.66
C HIS A 147 -5.85 -2.84 -4.99
N MET A 148 -4.69 -2.91 -4.36
CA MET A 148 -3.77 -4.05 -4.39
C MET A 148 -3.13 -4.26 -3.03
N ASN A 149 -2.86 -5.51 -2.67
CA ASN A 149 -2.24 -5.82 -1.37
C ASN A 149 -0.79 -5.39 -1.25
N VAL A 150 -0.12 -5.25 -2.39
CA VAL A 150 1.24 -4.74 -2.51
C VAL A 150 1.17 -3.50 -3.37
N PHE A 151 1.51 -2.36 -2.78
CA PHE A 151 1.60 -1.07 -3.46
C PHE A 151 2.81 -0.31 -2.93
N HIS A 152 3.11 0.87 -3.46
CA HIS A 152 4.33 1.60 -3.13
C HIS A 152 4.03 2.98 -2.59
N GLN A 153 4.82 3.39 -1.61
CA GLN A 153 4.79 4.75 -1.09
C GLN A 153 6.09 5.50 -1.38
N PHE A 154 5.98 6.83 -1.39
CA PHE A 154 7.08 7.77 -1.38
C PHE A 154 6.82 8.80 -0.28
N GLY A 155 7.55 8.66 0.82
CA GLY A 155 7.45 9.48 2.02
C GLY A 155 8.65 10.38 2.23
N GLY A 156 8.43 11.45 2.98
CA GLY A 156 9.45 12.42 3.34
C GLY A 156 9.30 12.88 4.78
N LEU A 157 10.42 13.21 5.42
CA LEU A 157 10.48 13.84 6.74
C LEU A 157 11.50 14.99 6.67
N HIS A 158 11.08 16.19 7.04
CA HIS A 158 11.95 17.35 7.19
C HIS A 158 11.76 17.95 8.57
N ILE A 159 12.80 17.93 9.40
CA ILE A 159 12.75 18.37 10.79
C ILE A 159 13.96 19.22 11.17
N GLY A 160 13.77 20.15 12.08
CA GLY A 160 14.84 21.00 12.60
C GLY A 160 14.63 21.33 14.08
N PRO A 161 15.67 21.82 14.76
CA PRO A 161 15.55 22.30 16.13
C PRO A 161 14.60 23.49 16.23
N ASP A 162 13.77 23.50 17.28
CA ASP A 162 12.81 24.57 17.59
C ASP A 162 13.49 25.96 17.64
N ASP A 163 14.77 26.01 18.03
CA ASP A 163 15.56 27.24 18.23
C ASP A 163 16.34 27.71 16.99
N LYS A 164 16.37 26.94 15.88
CA LYS A 164 17.21 27.26 14.70
C LYS A 164 16.42 27.66 13.45
N LYS A 165 15.34 26.97 13.11
CA LYS A 165 14.58 27.24 11.88
C LYS A 165 13.11 26.94 12.09
N THR A 166 12.25 27.90 11.80
CA THR A 166 10.81 27.68 11.78
C THR A 166 10.41 26.96 10.50
N ILE A 167 10.22 25.64 10.56
CA ILE A 167 9.55 24.85 9.53
C ILE A 167 8.02 24.96 9.73
N THR A 168 7.30 25.34 8.69
CA THR A 168 5.87 25.68 8.73
C THR A 168 5.01 24.75 7.88
N PRO A 169 3.67 24.73 8.09
CA PRO A 169 2.74 24.05 7.18
C PRO A 169 2.81 24.57 5.74
N GLU A 170 3.20 25.83 5.52
CA GLU A 170 3.33 26.40 4.18
C GLU A 170 4.54 25.80 3.45
N ASP A 171 5.65 25.56 4.15
CA ASP A 171 6.80 24.85 3.59
C ASP A 171 6.43 23.43 3.12
N LEU A 172 5.58 22.74 3.90
CA LEU A 172 5.03 21.43 3.52
C LEU A 172 4.18 21.56 2.25
N LYS A 173 3.20 22.47 2.22
CA LYS A 173 2.30 22.65 1.07
C LYS A 173 3.05 23.02 -0.21
N ASN A 174 4.10 23.85 -0.10
CA ASN A 174 5.00 24.17 -1.20
C ASN A 174 5.74 22.93 -1.69
N THR A 175 6.32 22.14 -0.79
CA THR A 175 7.00 20.88 -1.14
C THR A 175 6.06 19.91 -1.87
N LEU A 176 4.85 19.71 -1.34
CA LEU A 176 3.85 18.82 -1.95
C LEU A 176 3.43 19.30 -3.34
N SER A 177 3.27 20.61 -3.51
CA SER A 177 2.96 21.23 -4.80
C SER A 177 4.10 21.03 -5.81
N GLU A 178 5.35 21.18 -5.40
CA GLU A 178 6.51 20.92 -6.27
C GLU A 178 6.56 19.45 -6.71
N VAL A 179 6.38 18.51 -5.78
CA VAL A 179 6.34 17.07 -6.11
C VAL A 179 5.24 16.78 -7.11
N ALA A 180 4.03 17.27 -6.87
CA ALA A 180 2.91 17.01 -7.76
C ALA A 180 3.10 17.67 -9.14
N ARG A 181 3.62 18.90 -9.21
CA ARG A 181 3.95 19.57 -10.47
C ARG A 181 5.05 18.85 -11.25
N SER A 182 6.01 18.21 -10.57
CA SER A 182 7.05 17.41 -11.23
C SER A 182 6.47 16.21 -12.01
N ILE A 183 5.30 15.72 -11.59
CA ILE A 183 4.64 14.53 -12.16
C ILE A 183 3.59 14.94 -13.19
N PHE A 184 2.72 15.90 -12.85
CA PHE A 184 1.54 16.27 -13.64
C PHE A 184 1.74 17.52 -14.50
N GLY A 185 2.82 18.28 -14.30
CA GLY A 185 3.00 19.60 -14.90
C GLY A 185 2.18 20.66 -14.17
N ASP A 186 1.70 21.66 -14.90
CA ASP A 186 0.89 22.74 -14.33
C ASP A 186 -0.54 22.26 -14.08
N VAL A 187 -0.88 21.97 -12.81
CA VAL A 187 -2.21 21.52 -12.38
C VAL A 187 -2.63 22.23 -11.09
N ASN A 188 -3.94 22.29 -10.86
CA ASN A 188 -4.51 22.88 -9.65
C ASN A 188 -4.43 21.91 -8.47
N PHE A 189 -4.15 22.44 -7.28
CA PHE A 189 -4.13 21.68 -6.03
C PHE A 189 -5.01 22.34 -4.97
N ARG A 190 -5.56 21.52 -4.08
CA ARG A 190 -6.25 21.98 -2.88
C ARG A 190 -5.85 21.11 -1.70
N PHE A 191 -5.88 21.72 -0.52
CA PHE A 191 -5.51 21.07 0.73
C PHE A 191 -6.71 21.05 1.67
N TYR A 192 -6.92 19.89 2.30
CA TYR A 192 -7.97 19.68 3.29
C TYR A 192 -7.36 19.35 4.64
N ASP A 193 -7.97 19.85 5.70
CA ASP A 193 -7.59 19.44 7.05
C ASP A 193 -7.99 17.97 7.27
N HIS A 194 -7.07 17.21 7.83
CA HIS A 194 -7.28 15.82 8.19
C HIS A 194 -6.79 15.58 9.63
N ASN A 195 -6.85 14.34 10.11
CA ASN A 195 -6.25 13.93 11.37
C ASN A 195 -5.54 12.58 11.20
N PHE A 196 -4.21 12.56 11.34
CA PHE A 196 -3.43 11.33 11.44
C PHE A 196 -2.84 11.16 12.85
N PRO A 197 -2.63 9.90 13.31
CA PRO A 197 -2.10 9.63 14.64
C PRO A 197 -0.74 10.27 14.94
N TYR A 198 0.08 10.50 13.91
CA TYR A 198 1.46 10.95 14.01
C TYR A 198 1.75 12.37 13.46
N THR A 199 0.74 13.06 12.92
CA THR A 199 0.86 14.47 12.48
C THR A 199 -0.25 15.37 13.00
N ASP A 200 0.08 16.65 13.26
CA ASP A 200 -0.85 17.69 13.75
C ASP A 200 -0.27 19.11 13.57
N PRO A 201 -0.91 20.00 12.79
CA PRO A 201 -2.07 19.74 11.93
C PRO A 201 -1.73 18.73 10.82
N SER A 202 -2.74 18.02 10.34
CA SER A 202 -2.63 17.08 9.21
C SER A 202 -3.37 17.62 7.99
N PHE A 203 -2.87 17.29 6.80
CA PHE A 203 -3.44 17.71 5.54
C PHE A 203 -3.51 16.56 4.54
N GLU A 204 -4.58 16.52 3.77
CA GLU A 204 -4.65 15.78 2.51
C GLU A 204 -4.53 16.75 1.35
N MET A 205 -3.84 16.32 0.29
CA MET A 205 -3.75 17.09 -0.95
C MET A 205 -4.55 16.40 -2.03
N GLU A 206 -5.38 17.17 -2.73
CA GLU A 206 -6.01 16.73 -3.97
C GLU A 206 -5.46 17.51 -5.16
N ALA A 207 -5.38 16.85 -6.32
CA ALA A 207 -5.01 17.46 -7.59
C ALA A 207 -6.16 17.35 -8.59
N GLU A 208 -6.37 18.40 -9.39
CA GLU A 208 -7.33 18.37 -10.50
C GLU A 208 -6.69 17.74 -11.73
N ILE A 209 -7.07 16.50 -12.03
CA ILE A 209 -6.57 15.74 -13.18
C ILE A 209 -7.76 15.39 -14.07
N ASN A 210 -7.68 15.72 -15.36
CA ASN A 210 -8.76 15.47 -16.33
C ASN A 210 -10.14 16.01 -15.90
N GLY A 211 -10.18 17.13 -15.17
CA GLY A 211 -11.41 17.74 -14.66
C GLY A 211 -12.03 17.03 -13.44
N GLN A 212 -11.29 16.13 -12.79
CA GLN A 212 -11.69 15.47 -11.55
C GLN A 212 -10.66 15.74 -10.45
N TRP A 213 -11.15 16.05 -9.25
CA TRP A 213 -10.32 16.15 -8.06
C TRP A 213 -10.04 14.75 -7.53
N MET A 214 -8.77 14.43 -7.33
CA MET A 214 -8.34 13.14 -6.81
C MET A 214 -7.39 13.34 -5.64
N GLU A 215 -7.59 12.59 -4.56
CA GLU A 215 -6.71 12.54 -3.39
C GLU A 215 -5.35 11.95 -3.75
N MET A 216 -4.27 12.64 -3.41
CA MET A 216 -2.90 12.26 -3.77
C MET A 216 -2.13 11.63 -2.61
N LEU A 217 -2.35 12.11 -1.38
CA LEU A 217 -1.54 11.77 -0.22
C LEU A 217 -2.15 12.26 1.11
N GLY A 218 -1.62 11.71 2.20
CA GLY A 218 -1.70 12.28 3.56
C GLY A 218 -0.37 12.90 3.99
N SER A 219 -0.44 13.99 4.75
CA SER A 219 0.72 14.76 5.23
C SER A 219 0.40 15.51 6.52
N GLY A 220 1.41 16.15 7.11
CA GLY A 220 1.21 17.09 8.20
C GLY A 220 2.47 17.44 8.95
N MET A 221 2.32 18.26 9.99
CA MET A 221 3.41 18.59 10.90
C MET A 221 3.65 17.41 11.84
N ALA A 222 4.88 16.92 11.99
CA ALA A 222 5.18 15.80 12.87
C ALA A 222 4.78 16.12 14.33
N ARG A 223 3.97 15.26 14.95
CA ARG A 223 3.54 15.47 16.34
C ARG A 223 4.77 15.43 17.26
N LYS A 224 4.92 16.42 18.13
CA LYS A 224 6.00 16.44 19.14
C LYS A 224 5.97 15.22 20.06
N SER A 225 4.79 14.68 20.37
CA SER A 225 4.65 13.45 21.15
C SER A 225 5.23 12.22 20.43
N VAL A 226 5.08 12.14 19.10
CA VAL A 226 5.66 11.05 18.30
C VAL A 226 7.17 11.22 18.16
N LEU A 227 7.67 12.43 17.91
CA LEU A 227 9.11 12.69 17.90
C LEU A 227 9.77 12.32 19.25
N ALA A 228 9.08 12.60 20.36
CA ALA A 228 9.55 12.24 21.70
C ALA A 228 9.65 10.71 21.91
N ASN A 229 8.82 9.89 21.24
CA ASN A 229 8.95 8.42 21.29
C ASN A 229 10.30 7.93 20.72
N PHE A 230 10.95 8.72 19.87
CA PHE A 230 12.29 8.45 19.33
C PHE A 230 13.42 9.16 20.11
N GLY A 231 13.10 9.76 21.26
CA GLY A 231 14.05 10.52 22.07
C GLY A 231 14.34 11.92 21.54
N LEU A 232 13.55 12.42 20.58
CA LEU A 232 13.77 13.72 19.95
C LEU A 232 12.84 14.79 20.54
N THR A 233 13.35 15.52 21.52
CA THR A 233 12.67 16.69 22.13
C THR A 233 13.28 17.99 21.62
N GLY A 234 12.46 19.04 21.43
CA GLY A 234 12.95 20.34 20.96
C GLY A 234 13.14 20.41 19.44
N TYR A 235 12.42 19.58 18.69
CA TYR A 235 12.39 19.55 17.24
C TYR A 235 10.96 19.66 16.73
N HIS A 236 10.82 20.17 15.50
CA HIS A 236 9.58 20.22 14.76
C HIS A 236 9.85 20.10 13.27
N GLY A 237 8.78 19.90 12.51
CA GLY A 237 8.86 19.81 11.06
C GLY A 237 7.67 19.11 10.47
N TRP A 238 7.78 18.70 9.21
CA TRP A 238 6.69 18.09 8.47
C TRP A 238 7.06 16.73 7.90
N ALA A 239 6.03 15.98 7.55
CA ALA A 239 6.14 14.73 6.83
C ALA A 239 5.00 14.53 5.83
N PHE A 240 5.23 13.67 4.85
CA PHE A 240 4.23 13.27 3.86
C PHE A 240 4.41 11.80 3.46
N GLY A 241 3.38 11.21 2.83
CA GLY A 241 3.45 9.91 2.18
C GLY A 241 2.54 9.83 0.95
N PHE A 242 3.12 9.84 -0.24
CA PHE A 242 2.41 9.67 -1.51
C PHE A 242 2.20 8.19 -1.84
N GLY A 243 1.02 7.84 -2.37
CA GLY A 243 0.79 6.54 -3.01
C GLY A 243 1.23 6.57 -4.48
N LEU A 244 2.28 5.83 -4.83
CA LEU A 244 2.89 5.91 -6.16
C LEU A 244 2.01 5.37 -7.28
N GLU A 245 1.26 4.29 -7.03
CA GLU A 245 0.31 3.73 -8.00
C GLU A 245 -0.78 4.74 -8.34
N ARG A 246 -1.30 5.44 -7.34
CA ARG A 246 -2.35 6.44 -7.56
C ARG A 246 -1.84 7.59 -8.44
N LEU A 247 -0.63 8.07 -8.18
CA LEU A 247 0.03 9.09 -9.00
C LEU A 247 0.25 8.61 -10.44
N ALA A 248 0.71 7.36 -10.62
CA ALA A 248 0.94 6.77 -11.93
C ALA A 248 -0.38 6.60 -12.71
N MET A 249 -1.40 6.06 -12.05
CA MET A 249 -2.73 5.86 -12.64
C MET A 249 -3.35 7.20 -13.06
N ALA A 250 -3.26 8.22 -12.21
CA ALA A 250 -3.71 9.57 -12.51
C ALA A 250 -2.98 10.15 -13.74
N SER A 251 -1.65 10.09 -13.76
CA SER A 251 -0.80 10.69 -14.80
C SER A 251 -1.06 10.07 -16.17
N MET A 252 -1.23 8.75 -16.21
CA MET A 252 -1.42 8.00 -17.46
C MET A 252 -2.89 7.70 -17.76
N SER A 253 -3.82 8.12 -16.91
CA SER A 253 -5.25 7.74 -16.99
C SER A 253 -5.46 6.22 -17.08
N LEU A 254 -4.72 5.46 -16.26
CA LEU A 254 -4.86 4.01 -16.24
C LEU A 254 -6.21 3.63 -15.62
N PRO A 255 -7.01 2.80 -16.31
CA PRO A 255 -8.31 2.39 -15.79
C PRO A 255 -8.22 1.31 -14.70
N ASP A 256 -7.04 0.72 -14.49
CA ASP A 256 -6.84 -0.43 -13.62
C ASP A 256 -5.38 -0.52 -13.13
N ILE A 257 -5.21 -0.63 -11.82
CA ILE A 257 -3.91 -0.74 -11.12
C ILE A 257 -3.10 -1.96 -11.58
N ARG A 258 -3.77 -3.06 -11.95
CA ARG A 258 -3.11 -4.31 -12.41
C ARG A 258 -2.29 -4.10 -13.67
N LEU A 259 -2.55 -3.05 -14.45
CA LEU A 259 -1.77 -2.69 -15.64
C LEU A 259 -0.32 -2.35 -15.30
N LEU A 260 -0.05 -1.82 -14.10
CA LEU A 260 1.32 -1.50 -13.65
C LEU A 260 2.17 -2.76 -13.44
N TRP A 261 1.54 -3.90 -13.26
CA TRP A 261 2.17 -5.21 -13.07
C TRP A 261 2.16 -6.06 -14.35
N SER A 262 1.67 -5.52 -15.46
CA SER A 262 1.53 -6.24 -16.73
C SER A 262 2.89 -6.51 -17.37
N GLU A 263 3.08 -7.74 -17.85
CA GLU A 263 4.26 -8.15 -18.62
C GLU A 263 4.03 -8.07 -20.14
N ASP A 264 2.78 -7.86 -20.58
CA ASP A 264 2.47 -7.62 -21.99
C ASP A 264 3.27 -6.44 -22.60
N PRO A 265 4.10 -6.66 -23.64
CA PRO A 265 4.85 -5.60 -24.30
C PRO A 265 4.00 -4.46 -24.86
N ARG A 266 2.74 -4.74 -25.24
CA ARG A 266 1.78 -3.75 -25.76
C ARG A 266 1.34 -2.76 -24.67
N ILE A 267 1.30 -3.21 -23.41
CA ILE A 267 0.99 -2.40 -22.24
C ILE A 267 2.28 -1.72 -21.74
N LYS A 268 3.36 -2.49 -21.53
CA LYS A 268 4.63 -1.97 -21.01
C LYS A 268 5.17 -0.77 -21.78
N LYS A 269 5.10 -0.79 -23.11
CA LYS A 269 5.57 0.33 -23.95
C LYS A 269 4.79 1.64 -23.72
N GLN A 270 3.57 1.57 -23.17
CA GLN A 270 2.72 2.71 -22.88
C GLN A 270 2.91 3.25 -21.46
N LEU A 271 3.52 2.48 -20.55
CA LEU A 271 3.74 2.86 -19.14
C LEU A 271 4.87 3.90 -19.01
N ARG A 272 4.56 5.13 -19.39
CA ARG A 272 5.43 6.31 -19.41
C ARG A 272 4.62 7.49 -18.88
N LEU A 273 5.15 8.23 -17.91
CA LEU A 273 4.41 9.35 -17.31
C LEU A 273 4.02 10.41 -18.36
N GLY A 274 2.82 10.97 -18.21
CA GLY A 274 2.24 11.93 -19.16
C GLY A 274 1.65 11.32 -20.43
N ASN A 275 1.90 10.04 -20.73
CA ASN A 275 1.25 9.35 -21.84
C ASN A 275 -0.13 8.84 -21.41
N LYS A 276 -1.19 9.35 -22.04
CA LYS A 276 -2.54 8.81 -21.86
C LYS A 276 -2.57 7.38 -22.40
N TYR A 277 -2.91 6.43 -21.53
CA TYR A 277 -3.01 5.02 -21.87
C TYR A 277 -4.12 4.77 -22.89
N ILE A 278 -3.79 4.03 -23.94
CA ILE A 278 -4.73 3.58 -24.97
C ILE A 278 -4.99 2.09 -24.73
N PRO A 279 -6.24 1.70 -24.38
CA PRO A 279 -6.57 0.30 -24.16
C PRO A 279 -6.20 -0.55 -25.36
N VAL A 280 -5.33 -1.55 -25.14
CA VAL A 280 -4.86 -2.46 -26.19
C VAL A 280 -6.03 -3.26 -26.77
N SER A 281 -6.99 -3.64 -25.92
CA SER A 281 -8.28 -4.25 -26.29
C SER A 281 -9.20 -4.25 -25.05
N LYS A 282 -10.52 -4.13 -25.26
CA LYS A 282 -11.50 -4.38 -24.19
C LYS A 282 -11.94 -5.83 -24.26
N TYR A 283 -11.40 -6.67 -23.38
CA TYR A 283 -11.80 -8.06 -23.29
C TYR A 283 -13.12 -8.19 -22.51
N PRO A 284 -14.09 -9.00 -22.99
CA PRO A 284 -15.36 -9.14 -22.31
C PRO A 284 -15.14 -9.76 -20.92
N PRO A 285 -15.82 -9.25 -19.87
CA PRO A 285 -15.78 -9.88 -18.56
C PRO A 285 -16.58 -11.19 -18.58
N ILE A 286 -16.22 -12.11 -17.71
CA ILE A 286 -17.05 -13.26 -17.33
C ILE A 286 -17.42 -13.08 -15.87
N THR A 287 -18.71 -13.10 -15.57
CA THR A 287 -19.21 -12.97 -14.20
C THR A 287 -19.64 -14.33 -13.66
N ARG A 288 -19.32 -14.58 -12.39
CA ARG A 288 -19.80 -15.72 -11.62
C ARG A 288 -20.19 -15.22 -10.23
N ASP A 289 -21.28 -15.77 -9.70
CA ASP A 289 -21.70 -15.50 -8.33
C ASP A 289 -21.39 -16.76 -7.50
N ILE A 290 -21.00 -16.56 -6.24
CA ILE A 290 -20.80 -17.62 -5.26
C ILE A 290 -21.54 -17.26 -3.98
N SER A 291 -22.29 -18.21 -3.43
CA SER A 291 -22.96 -18.06 -2.15
C SER A 291 -22.49 -19.13 -1.19
N PHE A 292 -22.27 -18.74 0.07
CA PHE A 292 -21.88 -19.67 1.12
C PHE A 292 -22.28 -19.15 2.49
N VAL A 293 -22.35 -20.06 3.46
CA VAL A 293 -22.58 -19.73 4.87
C VAL A 293 -21.28 -19.93 5.62
N ALA A 294 -20.86 -18.92 6.37
CA ALA A 294 -19.66 -18.94 7.19
C ALA A 294 -19.98 -18.50 8.63
N ASP A 295 -19.04 -18.74 9.54
CA ASP A 295 -19.11 -18.24 10.92
C ASP A 295 -19.06 -16.70 10.95
N LYS A 296 -19.66 -16.07 11.96
CA LYS A 296 -19.65 -14.61 12.15
C LYS A 296 -18.26 -14.03 12.33
N ASN A 297 -17.26 -14.82 12.71
CA ASN A 297 -15.86 -14.42 12.73
C ASN A 297 -15.19 -14.35 11.34
N PHE A 298 -15.93 -14.64 10.26
CA PHE A 298 -15.46 -14.50 8.89
C PHE A 298 -14.99 -13.07 8.60
N ILE A 299 -13.75 -12.97 8.12
CA ILE A 299 -13.13 -11.70 7.73
C ILE A 299 -13.13 -11.61 6.20
N PRO A 300 -13.91 -10.71 5.57
CA PRO A 300 -14.00 -10.57 4.12
C PRO A 300 -12.64 -10.40 3.43
N ASN A 301 -11.74 -9.64 4.04
CA ASN A 301 -10.42 -9.39 3.47
C ASN A 301 -9.55 -10.65 3.37
N ASN A 302 -9.72 -11.63 4.29
CA ASN A 302 -9.05 -12.93 4.16
C ASN A 302 -9.61 -13.73 2.97
N TYR A 303 -10.88 -13.53 2.63
CA TYR A 303 -11.50 -14.15 1.47
C TYR A 303 -11.04 -13.50 0.16
N PHE A 304 -10.91 -12.18 0.12
CA PHE A 304 -10.31 -11.47 -1.00
C PHE A 304 -8.86 -11.92 -1.27
N ASP A 305 -8.08 -12.12 -0.20
CA ASP A 305 -6.77 -12.74 -0.25
C ASP A 305 -6.78 -14.13 -0.94
N LEU A 306 -7.73 -15.01 -0.58
CA LEU A 306 -7.90 -16.30 -1.23
C LEU A 306 -8.22 -16.13 -2.72
N LEU A 307 -9.16 -15.23 -3.04
CA LEU A 307 -9.58 -15.01 -4.42
C LEU A 307 -8.40 -14.51 -5.27
N ARG A 308 -7.61 -13.56 -4.78
CA ARG A 308 -6.38 -13.11 -5.46
C ARG A 308 -5.39 -14.25 -5.64
N ASP A 309 -5.17 -15.09 -4.62
CA ASP A 309 -4.27 -16.24 -4.73
C ASP A 309 -4.67 -17.21 -5.84
N LEU A 310 -5.97 -17.45 -6.00
CA LEU A 310 -6.52 -18.37 -7.00
C LEU A 310 -6.69 -17.73 -8.38
N GLY A 311 -6.88 -16.41 -8.43
CA GLY A 311 -6.99 -15.61 -9.65
C GLY A 311 -5.65 -15.37 -10.36
N LEU A 312 -4.53 -15.61 -9.66
CA LEU A 312 -3.19 -15.48 -10.23
C LEU A 312 -2.82 -16.68 -11.12
N PRO A 313 -2.40 -16.44 -12.38
CA PRO A 313 -1.72 -17.45 -13.18
C PRO A 313 -0.43 -17.86 -12.47
N ALA A 314 -0.15 -19.17 -12.43
CA ALA A 314 0.96 -19.74 -11.68
C ALA A 314 2.28 -18.94 -11.85
N GLY A 315 2.74 -18.31 -10.76
CA GLY A 315 4.07 -17.70 -10.66
C GLY A 315 4.24 -16.30 -11.25
N LYS A 316 3.17 -15.58 -11.63
CA LYS A 316 3.29 -14.20 -12.14
C LYS A 316 2.78 -13.17 -11.13
N ALA A 317 3.61 -12.15 -10.85
CA ALA A 317 3.27 -10.99 -10.00
C ALA A 317 2.31 -9.99 -10.67
N GLY A 318 1.72 -10.38 -11.81
CA GLY A 318 0.74 -9.64 -12.60
C GLY A 318 -0.01 -10.59 -13.50
N GLY A 319 -1.24 -10.24 -13.86
CA GLY A 319 -2.15 -11.13 -14.59
C GLY A 319 -3.27 -11.72 -13.74
N ASP A 320 -3.55 -11.12 -12.57
CA ASP A 320 -4.75 -11.43 -11.79
C ASP A 320 -5.98 -11.40 -12.71
N LEU A 321 -6.62 -12.56 -12.83
CA LEU A 321 -7.77 -12.75 -13.69
C LEU A 321 -9.04 -12.20 -13.06
N ILE A 322 -9.05 -11.95 -11.75
CA ILE A 322 -10.16 -11.34 -11.04
C ILE A 322 -9.97 -9.82 -11.09
N GLU A 323 -10.93 -9.13 -11.68
CA GLU A 323 -10.96 -7.67 -11.78
C GLU A 323 -11.63 -7.03 -10.57
N GLU A 324 -12.73 -7.63 -10.13
CA GLU A 324 -13.61 -7.02 -9.13
C GLU A 324 -14.35 -8.11 -8.36
N VAL A 325 -14.49 -7.91 -7.05
CA VAL A 325 -15.33 -8.74 -6.20
C VAL A 325 -16.27 -7.87 -5.37
N GLY A 326 -17.57 -8.01 -5.61
CA GLY A 326 -18.61 -7.25 -4.92
C GLY A 326 -19.45 -8.14 -4.01
N LEU A 327 -19.74 -7.68 -2.80
CA LEU A 327 -20.74 -8.31 -1.92
C LEU A 327 -22.15 -7.97 -2.47
N ILE A 328 -22.88 -9.00 -2.90
CA ILE A 328 -24.24 -8.86 -3.45
C ILE A 328 -25.28 -8.92 -2.35
N ASP A 329 -25.11 -9.85 -1.41
CA ASP A 329 -26.05 -10.09 -0.33
C ASP A 329 -25.32 -10.56 0.94
N LYS A 330 -25.86 -10.13 2.08
CA LYS A 330 -25.44 -10.59 3.41
C LYS A 330 -26.70 -10.80 4.23
N TYR A 331 -26.91 -12.05 4.65
CA TYR A 331 -28.15 -12.45 5.30
C TYR A 331 -27.90 -13.27 6.55
N GLU A 332 -28.52 -12.85 7.65
CA GLU A 332 -28.49 -13.56 8.94
C GLU A 332 -29.86 -14.18 9.22
N ASN A 333 -29.90 -15.47 9.54
CA ASN A 333 -31.12 -16.15 9.94
C ASN A 333 -30.81 -17.29 10.92
N ALA A 334 -31.14 -17.06 12.18
CA ALA A 334 -30.88 -17.99 13.27
C ALA A 334 -31.61 -19.33 13.08
N GLU A 335 -32.83 -19.33 12.54
CA GLU A 335 -33.63 -20.53 12.31
C GLU A 335 -33.04 -21.41 11.19
N LYS A 336 -32.46 -20.80 10.16
CA LYS A 336 -31.93 -21.53 9.00
C LYS A 336 -30.49 -22.00 9.16
N PHE A 337 -29.64 -21.20 9.82
CA PHE A 337 -28.19 -21.46 9.84
C PHE A 337 -27.58 -21.44 11.25
N GLY A 338 -28.39 -21.13 12.28
CA GLY A 338 -27.91 -20.89 13.65
C GLY A 338 -27.45 -19.45 13.88
N GLU A 339 -27.48 -19.00 15.14
CA GLU A 339 -27.14 -17.61 15.52
C GLU A 339 -25.68 -17.21 15.22
N ALA A 340 -24.78 -18.20 15.13
CA ALA A 340 -23.35 -18.02 14.93
C ALA A 340 -22.93 -17.91 13.45
N LYS A 341 -23.87 -18.08 12.50
CA LYS A 341 -23.55 -18.10 11.07
C LYS A 341 -24.22 -16.97 10.30
N THR A 342 -23.56 -16.57 9.22
CA THR A 342 -24.03 -15.56 8.27
C THR A 342 -23.86 -16.08 6.85
N SER A 343 -24.88 -15.86 6.01
CA SER A 343 -24.84 -16.17 4.58
C SER A 343 -24.25 -14.98 3.84
N TYR A 344 -23.31 -15.24 2.93
CA TYR A 344 -22.69 -14.26 2.06
C TYR A 344 -22.90 -14.67 0.60
N ALA A 345 -23.18 -13.70 -0.26
CA ALA A 345 -23.16 -13.86 -1.71
C ALA A 345 -22.22 -12.84 -2.33
N TYR A 346 -21.24 -13.31 -3.08
CA TYR A 346 -20.26 -12.49 -3.78
C TYR A 346 -20.39 -12.63 -5.28
N ARG A 347 -20.25 -11.51 -5.99
CA ARG A 347 -20.07 -11.45 -7.44
C ARG A 347 -18.59 -11.35 -7.73
N ILE A 348 -18.09 -12.25 -8.56
CA ILE A 348 -16.70 -12.26 -9.01
C ILE A 348 -16.69 -11.93 -10.50
N VAL A 349 -16.02 -10.84 -10.86
CA VAL A 349 -15.83 -10.40 -12.25
C VAL A 349 -14.44 -10.82 -12.70
N PHE A 350 -14.39 -11.74 -13.65
CA PHE A 350 -13.16 -12.18 -14.28
C PHE A 350 -12.90 -11.36 -15.55
N ARG A 351 -11.74 -10.72 -15.62
CA ARG A 351 -11.23 -10.07 -16.85
C ARG A 351 -9.71 -10.02 -16.82
N SER A 352 -9.11 -10.54 -17.90
CA SER A 352 -7.69 -10.34 -18.18
C SER A 352 -7.47 -9.04 -18.96
N ASN A 353 -6.38 -8.33 -18.65
CA ASN A 353 -5.94 -7.15 -19.40
C ASN A 353 -5.21 -7.50 -20.72
N GLU A 354 -4.91 -8.78 -20.95
CA GLU A 354 -4.02 -9.24 -22.03
C GLU A 354 -4.75 -10.08 -23.10
N ARG A 355 -5.84 -10.76 -22.74
CA ARG A 355 -6.60 -11.66 -23.64
C ARG A 355 -8.05 -11.87 -23.20
N THR A 356 -8.86 -12.41 -24.11
CA THR A 356 -10.20 -12.93 -23.76
C THR A 356 -10.06 -14.18 -22.91
N LEU A 357 -10.87 -14.26 -21.85
CA LEU A 357 -11.02 -15.47 -21.04
C LEU A 357 -12.10 -16.37 -21.64
N THR A 358 -11.89 -17.68 -21.58
CA THR A 358 -12.92 -18.66 -21.92
C THR A 358 -13.71 -19.06 -20.68
N SER A 359 -14.96 -19.49 -20.85
CA SER A 359 -15.76 -20.01 -19.74
C SER A 359 -15.08 -21.20 -19.05
N GLY A 360 -14.46 -22.11 -19.82
CA GLY A 360 -13.78 -23.28 -19.26
C GLY A 360 -12.65 -22.92 -18.30
N GLU A 361 -11.80 -21.95 -18.66
CA GLU A 361 -10.74 -21.46 -17.77
C GLU A 361 -11.31 -20.83 -16.48
N VAL A 362 -12.38 -20.05 -16.60
CA VAL A 362 -13.05 -19.45 -15.43
C VAL A 362 -13.71 -20.52 -14.56
N ASP A 363 -14.29 -21.55 -15.16
CA ASP A 363 -14.96 -22.63 -14.44
C ASP A 363 -13.94 -23.50 -13.66
N GLU A 364 -12.73 -23.70 -14.19
CA GLU A 364 -11.62 -24.33 -13.46
C GLU A 364 -11.19 -23.51 -12.23
N ILE A 365 -11.09 -22.18 -12.36
CA ILE A 365 -10.76 -21.28 -11.25
C ILE A 365 -11.90 -21.29 -10.22
N MET A 366 -13.15 -21.22 -10.67
CA MET A 366 -14.32 -21.29 -9.80
C MET A 366 -14.37 -22.62 -9.03
N SER A 367 -14.04 -23.75 -9.67
CA SER A 367 -13.97 -25.05 -8.99
C SER A 367 -12.97 -25.02 -7.82
N LYS A 368 -11.81 -24.40 -8.02
CA LYS A 368 -10.81 -24.18 -6.95
C LYS A 368 -11.33 -23.22 -5.88
N ILE A 369 -11.99 -22.13 -6.28
CA ILE A 369 -12.61 -21.18 -5.34
C ILE A 369 -13.62 -21.93 -4.46
N TYR A 370 -14.56 -22.67 -5.02
CA TYR A 370 -15.52 -23.47 -4.24
C TYR A 370 -14.82 -24.39 -3.23
N SER A 371 -13.85 -25.18 -3.71
CA SER A 371 -13.11 -26.12 -2.87
C SER A 371 -12.36 -25.43 -1.72
N GLU A 372 -11.61 -24.37 -2.01
CA GLU A 372 -10.80 -23.67 -1.01
C GLU A 372 -11.63 -22.78 -0.09
N THR A 373 -12.77 -22.24 -0.56
CA THR A 373 -13.76 -21.55 0.30
C THR A 373 -14.27 -22.49 1.37
N ALA A 374 -14.71 -23.70 0.99
CA ALA A 374 -15.19 -24.69 1.95
C ALA A 374 -14.08 -25.14 2.91
N LYS A 375 -12.86 -25.34 2.41
CA LYS A 375 -11.74 -25.86 3.18
C LYS A 375 -11.13 -24.84 4.16
N GLN A 376 -10.83 -23.63 3.70
CA GLN A 376 -10.12 -22.62 4.50
C GLN A 376 -11.05 -21.88 5.45
N PHE A 377 -12.30 -21.64 5.04
CA PHE A 377 -13.27 -20.88 5.85
C PHE A 377 -14.30 -21.76 6.54
N LYS A 378 -14.21 -23.10 6.40
CA LYS A 378 -15.21 -24.06 6.88
C LYS A 378 -16.63 -23.68 6.42
N ALA A 379 -16.70 -23.09 5.23
CA ALA A 379 -17.93 -22.53 4.69
C ALA A 379 -18.78 -23.62 4.04
N GLU A 380 -20.10 -23.48 4.19
CA GLU A 380 -21.08 -24.34 3.53
C GLU A 380 -21.55 -23.66 2.24
N LEU A 381 -21.13 -24.20 1.10
CA LEU A 381 -21.50 -23.68 -0.22
C LEU A 381 -23.01 -23.83 -0.48
N ARG A 382 -23.61 -22.88 -1.20
CA ARG A 382 -25.05 -22.84 -1.50
C ARG A 382 -25.36 -22.68 -2.98
#